data_AF-K6WJL2-F1
#
_entry.id   AF-K6WJL2-F1
#
_cell.length_a   1.000
_cell.length_b   1.000
_cell.length_c   1.000
_cell.angle_alpha   90.00
_cell.angle_beta   90.00
_cell.angle_gamma   90.00
#
_symmetry.space_group_name_H-M   'P 1'
#
loop_
_entity.id
_entity.type
_entity.pdbx_description
1 polymer ?
#
loop_
_entity_poly.entity_id
_entity_poly.type
_entity_poly.pdbx_seq_one_letter_code
_entity_poly.pdbx_strand_id
1 'polypeptide(L)' 'MRHWADGGPTDLDNGCLLCTSCHAQIHASGWDIIMGADRHPWLLPPVEQDPARTPIPAYNRRTMRLDGVAA' A
#
# COMPACT_ATOMS: atom_id res chain seq x y z
N MET A 1 -7.10 -0.89 0.00
CA MET A 1 -7.30 -1.74 -1.20
C MET A 1 -8.16 -2.91 -0.79
N ARG A 2 -8.77 -3.64 -1.72
CA ARG A 2 -9.49 -4.90 -1.43
C ARG A 2 -8.80 -6.03 -2.17
N HIS A 3 -8.43 -7.09 -1.45
CA HIS A 3 -7.81 -8.25 -2.06
C HIS A 3 -8.72 -8.86 -3.13
N TRP A 4 -8.11 -9.30 -4.23
CA TRP A 4 -8.83 -9.99 -5.31
C TRP A 4 -9.54 -11.25 -4.82
N ALA A 5 -8.89 -12.02 -3.94
CA ALA A 5 -9.47 -13.23 -3.34
C ALA A 5 -10.76 -12.96 -2.55
N ASP A 6 -10.94 -11.73 -2.06
CA ASP A 6 -12.13 -11.29 -1.34
C ASP A 6 -13.14 -10.57 -2.24
N GLY A 7 -13.01 -10.69 -3.57
CA GLY A 7 -13.88 -10.04 -4.55
C GLY A 7 -13.51 -8.58 -4.87
N GLY A 8 -12.26 -8.18 -4.61
CA GLY A 8 -11.73 -6.89 -5.05
C GLY A 8 -11.62 -6.79 -6.59
N PRO A 9 -11.83 -5.61 -7.19
CA PRO A 9 -11.73 -5.44 -8.63
C PRO A 9 -10.27 -5.55 -9.12
N THR A 10 -10.12 -5.96 -10.38
CA THR A 10 -8.82 -5.98 -11.07
C THR A 10 -8.68 -4.70 -11.89
N ASP A 11 -8.24 -3.63 -11.24
CA ASP A 11 -7.95 -2.34 -11.87
C ASP A 11 -6.71 -1.69 -11.24
N LEU A 12 -6.25 -0.58 -11.85
CA LEU A 12 -5.04 0.12 -11.43
C LEU A 12 -5.21 0.90 -10.11
N ASP A 13 -6.44 1.19 -9.70
CA ASP A 13 -6.72 1.94 -8.48
C ASP A 13 -6.83 1.01 -7.25
N ASN A 14 -7.08 -0.28 -7.48
CA ASN A 14 -7.14 -1.33 -6.44
C ASN A 14 -5.89 -2.23 -6.38
N GLY A 15 -5.01 -2.19 -7.39
CA GLY A 15 -3.82 -3.03 -7.48
C GLY A 15 -2.50 -2.28 -7.28
N CYS A 16 -1.46 -2.99 -6.80
CA CYS A 16 -0.08 -2.51 -6.87
C CYS A 16 0.90 -3.67 -7.08
N LEU A 17 2.10 -3.35 -7.57
CA LEU A 17 3.16 -4.34 -7.80
C LEU A 17 3.99 -4.54 -6.53
N LEU A 18 4.14 -5.79 -6.12
CA LEU A 18 4.94 -6.22 -4.98
C LEU A 18 5.92 -7.30 -5.43
N CYS A 19 7.12 -7.34 -4.84
CA CYS A 19 7.97 -8.52 -4.99
C CYS A 19 7.36 -9.71 -4.24
N THR A 20 7.80 -10.93 -4.56
CA THR A 20 7.24 -12.16 -3.98
C THR A 20 7.22 -12.16 -2.45
N SER A 21 8.29 -11.71 -1.80
CA SER A 21 8.36 -11.66 -0.32
C SER A 21 7.38 -10.65 0.27
N CYS A 22 7.33 -9.43 -0.27
CA CYS A 22 6.38 -8.42 0.19
C CYS A 22 4.94 -8.84 -0.06
N HIS A 23 4.65 -9.48 -1.20
CA HIS A 23 3.31 -9.97 -1.50
C HIS A 23 2.84 -11.02 -0.49
N ALA A 24 3.68 -12.00 -0.18
CA ALA A 24 3.38 -13.00 0.84
C ALA A 24 3.18 -12.37 2.23
N GLN A 25 4.00 -11.36 2.56
CA GLN A 25 3.91 -10.69 3.86
C GLN A 25 2.59 -9.93 4.03
N ILE A 26 2.13 -9.17 3.01
CA ILE A 26 0.83 -8.49 3.06
C ILE A 26 -0.29 -9.48 3.37
N HIS A 27 -0.30 -10.65 2.70
CA HIS A 27 -1.34 -11.65 2.92
C HIS A 27 -1.30 -12.33 4.29
N ALA A 28 -0.12 -12.47 4.90
CA ALA A 28 0.06 -13.34 6.06
C ALA A 28 0.16 -12.60 7.42
N SER A 29 0.40 -11.29 7.42
CA SER A 29 0.91 -10.62 8.62
C SER A 29 0.17 -9.36 9.06
N GLY A 30 -1.06 -9.14 8.59
CA GLY A 30 -1.90 -8.01 9.03
C GLY A 30 -1.49 -6.65 8.45
N TRP A 31 -0.48 -6.63 7.59
CA TRP A 31 -0.16 -5.47 6.79
C TRP A 31 -1.24 -5.25 5.74
N ASP A 32 -1.52 -3.99 5.42
CA ASP A 32 -2.49 -3.62 4.40
C ASP A 32 -1.92 -2.49 3.52
N ILE A 33 -2.61 -2.19 2.43
CA ILE A 33 -2.21 -1.16 1.48
C ILE A 33 -3.40 -0.26 1.18
N ILE A 34 -3.16 1.05 1.21
CA ILE A 34 -4.08 2.04 0.65
C ILE A 34 -3.47 2.71 -0.56
N MET A 35 -4.33 3.12 -1.50
CA MET A 35 -3.90 3.93 -2.63
C MET A 35 -3.96 5.41 -2.25
N GLY A 36 -2.86 6.13 -2.45
CA GLY A 36 -2.83 7.58 -2.30
C GLY A 36 -3.57 8.28 -3.43
N ALA A 37 -3.91 9.57 -3.24
CA ALA A 37 -4.57 10.39 -4.27
C ALA A 37 -3.73 10.55 -5.56
N ASP A 38 -2.42 10.38 -5.46
CA ASP A 38 -1.43 10.35 -6.55
C ASP A 38 -1.33 8.96 -7.22
N ARG A 39 -2.23 8.02 -6.91
CA ARG A 39 -2.22 6.61 -7.37
C ARG A 39 -0.94 5.84 -7.04
N HIS A 40 -0.27 6.19 -5.93
CA HIS A 40 0.85 5.41 -5.40
C HIS A 40 0.48 4.73 -4.07
N PRO A 41 0.94 3.50 -3.81
CA PRO A 41 0.57 2.77 -2.60
C PRO A 41 1.23 3.34 -1.35
N TRP A 42 0.52 3.25 -0.22
CA TRP A 42 1.06 3.40 1.14
C TRP A 42 0.86 2.09 1.90
N LEU A 43 1.85 1.72 2.70
CA LEU A 43 1.77 0.51 3.53
C LEU A 43 1.20 0.88 4.90
N LEU A 44 0.24 0.09 5.39
CA LEU A 44 -0.28 0.20 6.74
C LEU A 44 0.27 -0.96 7.57
N PRO A 45 0.97 -0.67 8.67
CA PRO A 45 1.41 -1.72 9.58
C PRO A 45 0.23 -2.41 10.27
N PRO A 46 0.46 -3.62 10.82
CA PRO A 46 -0.46 -4.29 11.73
C PRO A 46 -0.64 -3.48 13.01
N VAL A 47 -1.81 -3.62 13.64
CA VAL A 47 -2.15 -2.87 14.87
C VAL A 47 -1.22 -3.22 16.05
N GLU A 48 -0.62 -4.41 16.03
CA GLU A 48 0.35 -4.85 17.03
C GLU A 48 1.67 -4.08 16.95
N GLN A 49 2.01 -3.55 15.76
CA GLN A 49 3.23 -2.79 15.51
C GLN A 49 3.00 -1.29 15.64
N ASP A 50 1.87 -0.81 15.11
CA ASP A 50 1.40 0.56 15.29
C ASP A 50 -0.12 0.57 15.42
N PRO A 51 -0.66 0.79 16.63
CA PRO A 51 -2.11 0.84 16.87
C PRO A 51 -2.83 1.91 16.04
N ALA A 52 -2.15 3.00 15.68
CA ALA A 52 -2.71 4.06 14.83
C ALA A 52 -2.66 3.69 13.33
N ARG A 53 -1.96 2.61 12.97
CA ARG A 53 -1.71 2.16 11.60
C ARG A 53 -1.24 3.30 10.70
N THR A 54 -0.27 4.08 11.18
CA THR A 54 0.25 5.26 10.49
C THR A 54 0.79 4.85 9.11
N PRO A 55 0.26 5.40 8.01
CA PRO A 55 0.71 5.02 6.67
C PRO A 55 2.19 5.35 6.47
N ILE A 56 2.97 4.36 5.98
CA ILE A 56 4.37 4.55 5.62
C ILE A 56 4.56 4.48 4.10
N PRO A 57 5.52 5.25 3.53
CA PRO A 57 5.73 5.26 2.09
C PRO A 57 6.12 3.87 1.59
N ALA A 58 5.46 3.39 0.53
CA ALA A 58 5.92 2.21 -0.19
C ALA A 58 7.29 2.47 -0.84
N TYR A 59 8.01 1.41 -1.21
CA TYR A 59 9.37 1.52 -1.74
C TYR A 59 9.50 2.49 -2.92
N ASN A 60 8.55 2.47 -3.86
CA ASN A 60 8.55 3.37 -5.02
C ASN A 60 8.36 4.85 -4.65
N ARG A 61 7.80 5.17 -3.47
CA ARG A 61 7.69 6.54 -2.94
C ARG A 61 8.98 7.03 -2.30
N ARG A 62 9.94 6.16 -1.97
CA ARG A 62 11.18 6.54 -1.28
C ARG A 62 12.02 7.55 -2.07
N THR A 63 11.95 7.50 -3.40
CA THR A 63 12.70 8.39 -4.30
C THR A 63 11.82 9.43 -4.98
N MET A 64 10.50 9.41 -4.75
CA MET A 64 9.59 10.42 -5.27
C MET A 64 9.70 11.68 -4.42
N ARG A 65 10.08 12.80 -5.04
CA ARG A 65 9.93 14.12 -4.43
C ARG A 65 8.51 14.61 -4.68
N LEU A 66 7.71 14.71 -3.62
CA LEU A 66 6.33 15.19 -3.69
C LEU A 66 6.25 16.72 -3.85
N ASP A 67 7.40 17.40 -3.89
CA ASP A 67 7.54 18.87 -3.99
C ASP A 67 6.89 19.49 -5.25
N GLY A 68 6.44 18.66 -6.21
CA GLY A 68 5.80 19.10 -7.46
C GLY A 68 4.30 18.81 -7.59
N VAL A 69 3.65 18.20 -6.59
CA VAL A 69 2.21 17.83 -6.64
C VAL A 69 1.38 18.76 -5.75
N ALA A 70 1.66 20.06 -5.82
CA ALA A 70 0.82 21.11 -5.28
C ALA A 70 0.47 22.07 -6.40
N ALA A 71 -0.56 21.73 -7.18
CA ALA A 71 -1.32 22.63 -8.05
C ALA A 71 -2.71 22.03 -8.28
#